data_AF-A0A918UKN7-F1
#
_entry.id   AF-A0A918UKN7-F1
#
_cell.length_a   1.000
_cell.length_b   1.000
_cell.length_c   1.000
_cell.angle_alpha   90.00
_cell.angle_beta   90.00
_cell.angle_gamma   90.00
#
_symmetry.space_group_name_H-M   'P 1'
#
loop_
_entity.id
_entity.type
_entity.pdbx_description
1 polymer ?
#
loop_
_entity_poly.entity_id
_entity_poly.type
_entity_poly.pdbx_seq_one_letter_code
_entity_poly.pdbx_strand_id
1 'polypeptide(L)'
;MFPLRAGCRAGSDHHYWGGLRNTQRLAAVCDAFGVGVSMHSNTHLGISLAAMTHVAATVPNLHHACDSHYPWQSEDVLTERIAFTGGKVTVSDAPGLGVELDRDRLRFLHERWLDDDGSLRDRDDAAAMRAADPEWVTPSVPRW
;
A
#
# COMPACT_ATOMS: atom_id res chain seq x y z
N MET A 1 0.62 -15.12 33.54
CA MET A 1 0.57 -15.65 32.16
C MET A 1 -0.57 -14.93 31.44
N PHE A 2 -0.27 -13.91 30.64
CA PHE A 2 -1.31 -13.24 29.83
C PHE A 2 -1.65 -14.15 28.65
N PRO A 3 -2.93 -14.50 28.43
CA PRO A 3 -3.29 -15.30 27.27
C PRO A 3 -3.05 -14.45 26.01
N LEU A 4 -2.14 -14.89 25.15
CA LEU A 4 -2.01 -14.39 23.79
C LEU A 4 -3.36 -14.60 23.09
N ARG A 5 -4.08 -13.51 22.83
CA ARG A 5 -5.37 -13.54 22.15
C ARG A 5 -5.15 -14.05 20.73
N ALA A 6 -5.56 -15.27 20.46
CA ALA A 6 -5.73 -15.78 19.11
C ALA A 6 -6.58 -14.78 18.31
N GLY A 7 -6.00 -14.17 17.28
CA GLY A 7 -6.69 -13.28 16.33
C GLY A 7 -6.16 -11.86 16.20
N CYS A 8 -5.24 -11.39 17.06
CA CYS A 8 -4.65 -10.06 16.90
C CYS A 8 -3.62 -10.07 15.75
N ARG A 9 -3.77 -9.13 14.81
CA ARG A 9 -2.90 -8.99 13.63
C ARG A 9 -2.44 -7.55 13.49
N ALA A 10 -1.17 -7.37 13.16
CA ALA A 10 -0.62 -6.06 12.79
C ALA A 10 -0.68 -5.88 11.27
N GLY A 11 -1.30 -4.79 10.81
CA GLY A 11 -1.16 -4.32 9.43
C GLY A 11 0.16 -3.57 9.28
N SER A 12 1.16 -4.22 8.68
CA SER A 12 2.41 -3.54 8.34
C SER A 12 2.21 -2.63 7.12
N ASP A 13 2.92 -1.50 7.10
CA ASP A 13 2.89 -0.56 5.96
C ASP A 13 4.20 0.23 5.93
N HIS A 14 5.09 -0.11 5.00
CA HIS A 14 6.41 0.52 4.94
C HIS A 14 6.35 2.03 4.64
N HIS A 15 5.25 2.55 4.08
CA HIS A 15 5.09 3.98 3.80
C HIS A 15 5.00 4.81 5.10
N TYR A 16 4.44 4.23 6.17
CA TYR A 16 4.21 4.92 7.44
C TYR A 16 5.06 4.36 8.60
N TRP A 17 5.51 3.11 8.51
CA TRP A 17 6.40 2.48 9.50
C TRP A 17 7.89 2.80 9.29
N GLY A 18 8.21 3.68 8.33
CA GLY A 18 9.58 4.14 8.10
C GLY A 18 10.44 3.17 7.28
N GLY A 19 9.86 2.57 6.23
CA GLY A 19 10.57 1.81 5.22
C GLY A 19 10.72 0.31 5.50
N LEU A 20 11.42 -0.36 4.58
CA LEU A 20 11.44 -1.83 4.48
C LEU A 20 12.12 -2.49 5.69
N ARG A 21 13.25 -1.95 6.15
CA ARG A 21 13.98 -2.48 7.31
C ARG A 21 13.18 -2.35 8.60
N ASN A 22 12.44 -1.26 8.77
CA ASN A 22 11.58 -1.10 9.94
C ASN A 22 10.37 -2.03 9.89
N THR A 23 9.87 -2.34 8.69
CA THR A 23 8.83 -3.38 8.51
C THR A 23 9.33 -4.76 8.94
N GLN A 24 10.57 -5.14 8.60
CA GLN A 24 11.17 -6.38 9.09
C GLN A 24 11.33 -6.39 10.63
N ARG A 25 11.74 -5.26 11.22
CA ARG A 25 11.83 -5.11 12.68
C ARG A 25 10.47 -5.22 13.36
N LEU A 26 9.44 -4.57 12.81
CA LEU A 26 8.07 -4.71 13.26
C LEU A 26 7.64 -6.18 13.23
N ALA A 27 7.92 -6.88 12.14
CA ALA A 27 7.56 -8.29 12.01
C ALA A 27 8.27 -9.18 13.05
N ALA A 28 9.55 -8.91 13.35
CA ALA A 28 10.30 -9.61 14.40
C ALA A 28 9.73 -9.32 15.80
N VAL A 29 9.31 -8.08 16.08
CA VAL A 29 8.60 -7.74 17.32
C VAL A 29 7.28 -8.50 17.38
N CYS A 30 6.46 -8.46 16.33
CA CYS A 30 5.20 -9.20 16.27
C CYS A 30 5.41 -10.70 16.53
N ASP A 31 6.44 -11.31 15.93
CA ASP A 31 6.81 -12.71 16.16
C ASP A 31 7.11 -13.01 17.63
N ALA A 32 7.96 -12.18 18.27
CA ALA A 32 8.31 -12.31 19.69
C ALA A 32 7.10 -12.22 20.62
N PHE A 33 6.03 -11.53 20.20
CA PHE A 33 4.77 -11.41 20.94
C PHE A 33 3.66 -12.32 20.41
N GLY A 34 3.95 -13.26 19.50
CA GLY A 34 2.93 -14.17 18.95
C GLY A 34 1.79 -13.47 18.20
N VAL A 35 2.05 -12.29 17.62
CA VAL A 35 1.11 -11.50 16.81
C VAL A 35 1.37 -11.80 15.34
N GLY A 36 0.31 -12.14 14.59
CA GLY A 36 0.41 -12.35 13.15
C GLY A 36 0.61 -11.04 12.40
N VAL A 37 1.27 -11.09 11.24
CA VAL A 37 1.53 -9.93 10.39
C VAL A 37 0.80 -10.08 9.04
N SER A 38 0.17 -9.00 8.60
CA SER A 38 -0.30 -8.80 7.23
C SER A 38 0.27 -7.46 6.71
N MET A 39 -0.12 -7.04 5.52
CA MET A 39 0.32 -5.78 4.92
C MET A 39 -0.87 -4.98 4.43
N HIS A 40 -0.98 -3.76 4.94
CA HIS A 40 -1.94 -2.77 4.54
C HIS A 40 -1.51 -2.08 3.23
N SER A 41 -2.47 -1.48 2.52
CA SER A 41 -2.17 -0.63 1.37
C SER A 41 -3.13 0.55 1.25
N ASN A 42 -2.63 1.64 0.68
CA ASN A 42 -3.43 2.72 0.10
C ASN A 42 -3.42 2.61 -1.43
N THR A 43 -4.13 3.50 -2.13
CA THR A 43 -3.89 3.71 -3.58
C THR A 43 -2.42 3.97 -3.83
N HIS A 44 -1.79 3.15 -4.68
CA HIS A 44 -0.36 3.19 -4.92
C HIS A 44 -0.01 2.81 -6.37
N LEU A 45 1.20 3.14 -6.81
CA LEU A 45 1.73 2.82 -8.14
C LEU A 45 2.77 1.69 -8.07
N GLY A 46 3.45 1.41 -9.19
CA GLY A 46 4.33 0.26 -9.35
C GLY A 46 5.58 0.30 -8.48
N ILE A 47 6.13 1.49 -8.17
CA ILE A 47 7.29 1.62 -7.26
C ILE A 47 6.94 1.07 -5.88
N SER A 48 5.79 1.47 -5.32
CA SER A 48 5.29 0.96 -4.05
C SER A 48 5.01 -0.54 -4.12
N LEU A 49 4.39 -1.03 -5.20
CA LEU A 49 4.11 -2.47 -5.33
C LEU A 49 5.40 -3.30 -5.37
N ALA A 50 6.44 -2.83 -6.07
CA ALA A 50 7.74 -3.49 -6.07
C ALA A 50 8.34 -3.51 -4.65
N ALA A 51 8.33 -2.38 -3.95
CA ALA A 51 8.84 -2.29 -2.58
C ALA A 51 8.08 -3.19 -1.59
N MET A 52 6.74 -3.24 -1.69
CA MET A 52 5.87 -4.15 -0.93
C MET A 52 6.22 -5.61 -1.21
N THR A 53 6.38 -5.97 -2.49
CA THR A 53 6.71 -7.33 -2.92
C THR A 53 8.06 -7.77 -2.38
N HIS A 54 9.08 -6.91 -2.47
CA HIS A 54 10.42 -7.17 -1.93
C HIS A 54 10.40 -7.37 -0.42
N VAL A 55 9.75 -6.49 0.35
CA VAL A 55 9.75 -6.66 1.81
C VAL A 55 8.93 -7.88 2.23
N ALA A 56 7.78 -8.14 1.60
CA ALA A 56 6.96 -9.33 1.87
C ALA A 56 7.76 -10.62 1.68
N ALA A 57 8.56 -10.71 0.61
CA ALA A 57 9.40 -11.88 0.33
C ALA A 57 10.49 -12.13 1.38
N THR A 58 10.81 -11.13 2.22
CA THR A 58 11.86 -11.22 3.25
C THR A 58 11.32 -11.36 4.67
N VAL A 59 10.00 -11.42 4.87
CA VAL A 59 9.36 -11.52 6.19
C VAL A 59 8.77 -12.93 6.36
N PRO A 60 9.46 -13.84 7.08
CA PRO A 60 9.04 -15.26 7.12
C PRO A 60 7.67 -15.51 7.73
N ASN A 61 7.23 -14.66 8.67
CA ASN A 61 5.95 -14.79 9.38
C ASN A 61 4.80 -13.99 8.73
N LEU A 62 4.99 -13.45 7.53
CA LEU A 62 3.93 -12.81 6.74
C LEU A 62 3.18 -13.88 5.93
N HIS A 63 2.29 -14.61 6.60
CA HIS A 63 1.55 -15.73 5.99
C HIS A 63 0.21 -15.33 5.37
N HIS A 64 -0.25 -14.10 5.63
CA HIS A 64 -1.48 -13.57 5.07
C HIS A 64 -1.23 -12.91 3.71
N ALA A 65 -2.25 -12.89 2.86
CA ALA A 65 -2.20 -12.09 1.64
C ALA A 65 -1.99 -10.61 2.01
N CYS A 66 -1.19 -9.92 1.20
CA CYS A 66 -1.03 -8.47 1.28
C CYS A 66 -2.19 -7.79 0.58
N ASP A 67 -2.72 -6.72 1.16
CA ASP A 67 -3.66 -5.86 0.47
C ASP A 67 -2.94 -5.15 -0.67
N SER A 68 -3.64 -4.92 -1.78
CA SER A 68 -3.15 -4.06 -2.86
C SER A 68 -4.30 -3.36 -3.56
N HIS A 69 -4.13 -2.06 -3.76
CA HIS A 69 -5.04 -1.26 -4.58
C HIS A 69 -4.64 -1.23 -6.06
N TYR A 70 -3.54 -1.90 -6.44
CA TYR A 70 -2.99 -1.85 -7.80
C TYR A 70 -3.98 -2.22 -8.92
N PRO A 71 -4.89 -3.20 -8.75
CA PRO A 71 -5.89 -3.51 -9.78
C PRO A 71 -6.89 -2.36 -10.05
N TRP A 72 -7.08 -1.44 -9.11
CA TRP A 72 -7.96 -0.27 -9.28
C TRP A 72 -7.30 0.86 -10.08
N GLN A 73 -5.99 0.78 -10.33
CA GLN A 73 -5.23 1.80 -11.04
C GLN A 73 -5.02 1.38 -12.50
N SER A 74 -5.44 2.22 -13.45
CA SER A 74 -5.18 2.01 -14.89
C SER A 74 -3.84 2.60 -15.36
N GLU A 75 -3.22 3.47 -14.57
CA GLU A 75 -1.98 4.18 -14.90
C GLU A 75 -0.82 3.83 -13.96
N ASP A 76 0.41 4.07 -14.42
CA ASP A 76 1.64 3.85 -13.65
C ASP A 76 2.74 4.80 -14.13
N VAL A 77 3.84 4.86 -13.37
CA VAL A 77 5.09 5.59 -13.70
C VAL A 77 6.20 4.65 -14.18
N LEU A 78 5.94 3.34 -14.25
CA LEU A 78 6.91 2.35 -14.72
C LEU A 78 6.82 2.17 -16.24
N THR A 79 7.95 1.78 -16.86
CA THR A 79 7.98 1.41 -18.28
C THR A 79 7.13 0.17 -18.58
N GLU A 80 7.08 -0.77 -17.63
CA GLU A 80 6.24 -1.95 -17.67
C GLU A 80 5.49 -2.11 -16.34
N ARG A 81 4.18 -2.36 -16.43
CA ARG A 81 3.35 -2.61 -15.25
C ARG A 81 3.60 -4.00 -14.69
N ILE A 82 3.57 -4.12 -13.37
CA ILE A 82 3.78 -5.39 -12.68
C ILE A 82 2.53 -6.27 -12.86
N ALA A 83 2.72 -7.48 -13.38
CA ALA A 83 1.64 -8.42 -13.61
C ALA A 83 1.34 -9.28 -12.37
N PHE A 84 0.05 -9.56 -12.15
CA PHE A 84 -0.41 -10.56 -11.20
C PHE A 84 -0.67 -11.88 -11.92
N THR A 85 -0.11 -12.98 -11.41
CA THR A 85 -0.37 -14.34 -11.92
C THR A 85 -0.88 -15.21 -10.77
N GLY A 86 -2.11 -15.74 -10.90
CA GLY A 86 -2.71 -16.58 -9.86
C GLY A 86 -2.84 -15.90 -8.50
N GLY A 87 -3.13 -14.58 -8.48
CA GLY A 87 -3.23 -13.78 -7.27
C GLY A 87 -1.89 -13.43 -6.59
N LYS A 88 -0.77 -13.64 -7.30
CA LYS A 88 0.59 -13.41 -6.77
C LYS A 88 1.38 -12.49 -7.68
N VAL A 89 2.35 -11.79 -7.08
CA VAL A 89 3.38 -11.03 -7.79
C VAL A 89 4.71 -11.78 -7.63
N THR A 90 5.43 -11.97 -8.73
CA THR A 90 6.77 -12.55 -8.71
C THR A 90 7.79 -11.48 -8.37
N VAL A 91 8.69 -11.78 -7.43
CA VAL A 91 9.84 -10.92 -7.14
C VAL A 91 10.78 -10.94 -8.34
N SER A 92 11.20 -9.78 -8.82
CA SER A 92 12.15 -9.68 -9.94
C SER A 92 13.56 -10.13 -9.53
N ASP A 93 14.24 -10.87 -10.40
CA ASP A 93 15.65 -11.24 -10.25
C ASP A 93 16.62 -10.09 -10.62
N ALA A 94 16.10 -8.99 -11.17
CA ALA A 94 16.91 -7.83 -11.52
C ALA A 94 17.39 -7.07 -10.27
N PRO A 95 18.55 -6.39 -10.32
CA PRO A 95 19.06 -5.61 -9.18
C PRO A 95 18.11 -4.50 -8.72
N GLY A 96 18.21 -4.13 -7.44
CA GLY A 96 17.41 -3.04 -6.86
C GLY A 96 15.94 -3.45 -6.70
N LEU A 97 15.02 -2.54 -7.01
CA LEU A 97 13.58 -2.84 -6.99
C LEU A 97 13.14 -3.68 -8.20
N GLY A 98 13.99 -3.84 -9.22
CA GLY A 98 13.69 -4.59 -10.43
C GLY A 98 12.61 -3.93 -11.30
N VAL A 99 12.46 -2.61 -11.21
CA VAL A 99 11.54 -1.80 -12.03
C VAL A 99 12.29 -0.62 -12.64
N GLU A 100 11.84 -0.17 -13.81
CA GLU A 100 12.41 0.97 -14.52
C GLU A 100 11.38 2.11 -14.64
N LEU A 101 11.84 3.34 -14.49
CA LEU A 101 10.98 4.53 -14.48
C LEU A 101 10.73 5.02 -15.91
N ASP A 102 9.46 5.15 -16.29
CA ASP A 102 9.07 5.88 -17.49
C ASP A 102 8.98 7.38 -17.16
N ARG A 103 9.98 8.14 -17.61
CA ARG A 103 10.07 9.58 -17.35
C ARG A 103 9.00 10.39 -18.06
N ASP A 104 8.47 9.91 -19.17
CA ASP A 104 7.40 10.58 -19.90
C ASP A 104 6.07 10.37 -19.19
N ARG A 105 5.79 9.16 -18.69
CA ARG A 105 4.62 8.88 -17.84
C ARG A 105 4.68 9.63 -16.51
N LEU A 106 5.85 9.66 -15.87
CA LEU A 106 6.05 10.45 -14.65
C LEU A 106 5.75 11.92 -14.91
N ARG A 107 6.30 12.51 -15.98
CA ARG A 107 6.04 13.90 -16.35
C ARG A 107 4.56 14.14 -16.60
N PHE A 108 3.91 13.28 -17.38
CA PHE A 108 2.48 13.38 -17.67
C PHE A 108 1.61 13.36 -16.41
N LEU A 109 1.87 12.44 -15.47
CA LEU A 109 1.11 12.37 -14.21
C LEU A 109 1.43 13.56 -13.29
N HIS A 110 2.65 14.10 -13.35
CA HIS A 110 3.01 15.31 -12.63
C HIS A 110 2.34 16.56 -13.20
N GLU A 111 2.28 16.71 -14.52
CA GLU A 111 1.56 17.79 -15.20
C GLU A 111 0.07 17.76 -14.83
N ARG A 112 -0.57 16.59 -14.85
CA ARG A 112 -1.95 16.44 -14.36
C ARG A 112 -2.11 16.89 -12.92
N TRP A 113 -1.16 16.54 -12.05
CA TRP A 113 -1.19 17.00 -10.66
C TRP A 113 -1.07 18.53 -10.59
N LEU A 114 -0.21 19.16 -11.39
CA LEU A 114 -0.06 20.61 -11.42
C LEU A 114 -1.30 21.34 -11.97
N ASP A 115 -1.92 20.79 -13.02
CA ASP A 115 -3.04 21.40 -13.76
C ASP A 115 -4.37 21.37 -13.00
N ASP A 116 -4.46 20.60 -11.92
CA ASP A 116 -5.61 20.61 -11.00
C ASP A 116 -5.80 22.01 -10.37
N ASP A 117 -7.05 22.35 -10.02
CA ASP A 117 -7.39 23.64 -9.41
C ASP A 117 -6.92 23.79 -7.95
N GLY A 118 -6.18 22.80 -7.44
CA GLY A 118 -5.66 22.74 -6.09
C GLY A 118 -6.62 22.05 -5.11
N SER A 119 -7.79 21.60 -5.55
CA SER A 119 -8.74 20.88 -4.71
C SER A 119 -8.25 19.47 -4.34
N LEU A 120 -7.36 18.85 -5.13
CA LEU A 120 -6.87 17.49 -4.92
C LEU A 120 -5.46 17.43 -4.30
N ARG A 121 -5.09 18.45 -3.51
CA ARG A 121 -3.78 18.51 -2.84
C ARG A 121 -3.71 17.61 -1.61
N ASP A 122 -4.86 17.39 -0.96
CA ASP A 122 -5.03 16.46 0.14
C ASP A 122 -6.11 15.44 -0.22
N ARG A 123 -5.97 14.23 0.32
CA ARG A 123 -7.03 13.23 0.21
C ARG A 123 -8.18 13.62 1.16
N ASP A 124 -9.32 14.00 0.59
CA ASP A 124 -10.56 14.27 1.33
C ASP A 124 -11.74 13.46 0.75
N ASP A 125 -11.88 12.23 1.24
CA ASP A 125 -12.98 11.33 0.86
C ASP A 125 -14.34 11.93 1.25
N ALA A 126 -14.41 12.76 2.30
CA ALA A 126 -15.65 13.41 2.73
C ALA A 126 -16.06 14.53 1.76
N ALA A 127 -15.11 15.30 1.23
CA ALA A 127 -15.38 16.27 0.18
C ALA A 127 -15.87 15.59 -1.10
N ALA A 128 -15.27 14.45 -1.47
CA ALA A 128 -15.73 13.65 -2.61
C ALA A 128 -17.18 13.15 -2.41
N MET A 129 -17.53 12.69 -1.20
CA MET A 129 -18.91 12.33 -0.88
C MET A 129 -19.86 13.52 -0.97
N ARG A 130 -19.44 14.70 -0.47
CA ARG A 130 -20.24 15.94 -0.53
C ARG A 130 -20.50 16.46 -1.94
N ALA A 131 -19.65 16.12 -2.91
CA ALA A 131 -19.90 16.45 -4.31
C ALA A 131 -21.12 15.69 -4.87
N ALA A 132 -21.41 14.49 -4.37
CA ALA A 132 -22.58 13.69 -4.76
C ALA A 132 -23.79 13.94 -3.86
N ASP A 133 -23.57 14.18 -2.56
CA ASP A 133 -24.59 14.45 -1.55
C ASP A 133 -24.15 15.62 -0.66
N PRO A 134 -24.59 16.87 -0.95
CA PRO A 134 -24.14 18.07 -0.24
C PRO A 134 -24.39 18.08 1.27
N GLU A 135 -25.38 17.32 1.76
CA GLU A 135 -25.71 17.21 3.19
C GLU A 135 -24.93 16.09 3.88
N TRP A 136 -24.07 15.37 3.16
CA TRP A 136 -23.32 14.24 3.69
C TRP A 136 -22.35 14.67 4.80
N VAL A 137 -22.39 13.93 5.91
CA VAL A 137 -21.51 14.08 7.06
C VAL A 137 -20.78 12.78 7.36
N THR A 138 -19.50 12.88 7.74
CA THR A 138 -18.70 11.72 8.16
C THR A 138 -19.37 11.05 9.35
N PRO A 139 -19.78 9.77 9.22
CA PRO A 139 -20.42 9.07 10.32
C PRO A 139 -19.47 8.89 11.50
N SER A 140 -20.00 8.92 12.72
CA SER A 140 -19.24 8.48 13.91
C SER A 140 -18.90 6.99 13.81
N VAL A 141 -17.73 6.61 14.29
CA VAL A 141 -17.29 5.20 14.40
C VAL A 141 -17.35 4.75 15.87
N PRO A 142 -17.90 3.55 16.19
CA PRO A 142 -18.57 2.62 15.28
C PRO A 142 -19.97 3.12 14.87
N ARG A 143 -20.41 2.73 13.67
CA ARG A 143 -21.73 3.08 13.13
C ARG A 143 -22.80 2.03 13.42
N TRP A 144 -22.38 0.79 13.67
CA TRP A 144 -23.21 -0.38 13.96
C TRP A 144 -22.43 -1.33 14.87
#